data_AF-A0A1V5WCX8-F1
#
_entry.id   AF-A0A1V5WCX8-F1
#
_cell.length_a   1.000
_cell.length_b   1.000
_cell.length_c   1.000
_cell.angle_alpha   90.00
_cell.angle_beta   90.00
_cell.angle_gamma   90.00
#
_symmetry.space_group_name_H-M   'P 1'
#
loop_
_entity.id
_entity.type
_entity.pdbx_description
1 polymer ?
#
loop_
_entity_poly.entity_id
_entity_poly.type
_entity_poly.pdbx_seq_one_letter_code
_entity_poly.pdbx_strand_id
1 'polypeptide(L)'
;MPEKENGLYYSDREDSYKEVVPEIETPKAKVTFTRPEGLDAEKWFEEAERRQKARAETEDVYDYAKIELVSDRPVCIGITGDWHLGSTIDTEMLKRDVDIMANHPLVSGVFLMGDLTDSANFNPAQDEAFLSLEEQRAWMLSILDYIGKDRILAMWKGNHDHKWERKNGISKYAGLSKRYEAPVFYGSAFVDLYVNDVNYRLMGSHRLMGSSIYNNAHPAVRGHREVQGLDLVFAGHTHRKGFSEQPVKEFNKSRMTYSLMSGTYQLENEFTKDSGYRKQSGAELGMYWVLFDHATKQISVMDTDKMIKTMWKYMQ
;
A
#
# COMPACT_ATOMS: atom_id res chain seq x y z
N MET A 1 73.24 -36.82 3.59
CA MET A 1 74.05 -36.15 4.63
C MET A 1 73.05 -35.41 5.51
N PRO A 2 72.97 -35.67 6.83
CA PRO A 2 71.98 -35.02 7.68
C PRO A 2 72.29 -33.53 7.79
N GLU A 3 71.26 -32.70 7.80
CA GLU A 3 71.36 -31.25 7.99
C GLU A 3 72.01 -30.96 9.36
N LYS A 4 72.98 -30.04 9.39
CA LYS A 4 73.61 -29.61 10.64
C LYS A 4 72.60 -28.79 11.44
N GLU A 5 71.96 -29.40 12.43
CA GLU A 5 71.15 -28.69 13.43
C GLU A 5 72.07 -27.83 14.31
N ASN A 6 71.74 -26.54 14.44
CA ASN A 6 72.51 -25.57 15.22
C ASN A 6 72.35 -25.85 16.73
N GLY A 7 73.31 -26.54 17.34
CA GLY A 7 73.38 -26.77 18.78
C GLY A 7 74.79 -26.62 19.31
N LEU A 8 74.91 -26.36 20.62
CA LEU A 8 76.21 -26.26 21.31
C LEU A 8 76.43 -27.53 22.13
N TYR A 9 77.61 -28.13 21.97
CA TYR A 9 78.12 -29.16 22.86
C TYR A 9 78.90 -28.49 23.97
N TYR A 10 78.55 -28.79 25.23
CA TYR A 10 79.20 -28.21 26.40
C TYR A 10 80.27 -29.15 26.99
N SER A 11 80.46 -30.35 26.41
CA SER A 11 81.56 -31.29 26.66
C SER A 11 81.80 -32.21 25.46
N ASP A 12 82.75 -33.13 25.58
CA ASP A 12 83.13 -34.17 24.62
C ASP A 12 82.23 -35.43 24.63
N ARG A 13 81.14 -35.41 25.39
CA ARG A 13 80.11 -36.46 25.42
C ARG A 13 78.85 -36.06 24.63
N GLU A 14 78.24 -37.02 23.93
CA GLU A 14 77.02 -36.83 23.11
C GLU A 14 75.82 -36.31 23.91
N ASP A 15 75.73 -36.63 25.21
CA ASP A 15 74.68 -36.17 26.12
C ASP A 15 74.77 -34.69 26.51
N SER A 16 75.85 -34.01 26.10
CA SER A 16 76.03 -32.56 26.34
C SER A 16 75.52 -31.67 25.20
N TYR A 17 74.87 -32.26 24.19
CA TYR A 17 74.17 -31.52 23.15
C TYR A 17 72.98 -30.78 23.74
N LYS A 18 72.97 -29.44 23.64
CA LYS A 18 71.73 -28.67 23.73
C LYS A 18 71.46 -27.98 22.42
N GLU A 19 70.27 -28.21 21.90
CA GLU A 19 69.70 -27.48 20.79
C GLU A 19 69.54 -26.01 21.22
N VAL A 20 70.21 -25.09 20.52
CA VAL A 20 70.11 -23.65 20.78
C VAL A 20 69.32 -23.05 19.63
N VAL A 21 68.00 -23.11 19.74
CA VAL A 21 67.11 -22.37 18.85
C VAL A 21 67.15 -20.91 19.33
N PRO A 22 67.68 -19.95 18.56
CA PRO A 22 67.55 -18.54 18.93
C PRO A 22 66.06 -18.22 18.99
N GLU A 23 65.59 -17.72 20.13
CA GLU A 23 64.26 -17.10 20.23
C GLU A 23 64.26 -15.87 19.31
N ILE A 24 63.84 -16.07 18.06
CA ILE A 24 63.54 -14.96 17.18
C ILE A 24 62.18 -14.43 17.65
N GLU A 25 62.20 -13.40 18.50
CA GLU A 25 60.99 -12.66 18.83
C GLU A 25 60.40 -12.14 17.51
N THR A 26 59.32 -12.77 17.07
CA THR A 26 58.56 -12.32 15.91
C THR A 26 58.04 -10.93 16.26
N PRO A 27 58.29 -9.89 15.43
CA PRO A 27 57.83 -8.55 15.75
C PRO A 27 56.32 -8.55 15.91
N LYS A 28 55.84 -8.45 17.15
CA LYS A 28 54.42 -8.28 17.46
C LYS A 28 54.04 -6.86 17.05
N ALA A 29 53.45 -6.73 15.86
CA ALA A 29 52.98 -5.44 15.38
C ALA A 29 52.04 -4.82 16.42
N LYS A 30 52.44 -3.68 16.99
CA LYS A 30 51.58 -2.89 17.87
C LYS A 30 50.71 -2.01 16.98
N VAL A 31 49.57 -2.56 16.57
CA VAL A 31 48.60 -1.85 15.73
C VAL A 31 47.74 -0.96 16.63
N THR A 32 47.97 0.35 16.57
CA THR A 32 47.09 1.37 17.15
C THR A 32 46.23 1.99 16.07
N PHE A 33 44.91 1.93 16.23
CA PHE A 33 43.94 2.57 15.36
C PHE A 33 42.83 3.18 16.20
N THR A 34 42.28 4.29 15.73
CA THR A 34 41.09 4.90 16.32
C THR A 34 39.88 4.05 15.96
N ARG A 35 39.22 3.46 16.97
CA ARG A 35 37.94 2.77 16.78
C ARG A 35 36.81 3.73 17.14
N PRO A 36 35.74 3.82 16.35
CA PRO A 36 34.52 4.47 16.80
C PRO A 36 34.06 3.80 18.09
N GLU A 37 33.82 4.58 19.15
CA GLU A 37 33.36 4.05 20.45
C GLU A 37 32.01 3.33 20.33
N GLY A 38 31.26 3.60 19.26
CA GLY A 38 29.91 3.10 19.07
C GLY A 38 28.93 3.80 19.99
N LEU A 39 27.65 3.54 19.78
CA LEU A 39 26.61 3.93 20.73
C LEU A 39 26.37 2.77 21.69
N ASP A 40 26.21 3.10 22.98
CA ASP A 40 25.65 2.19 23.97
C ASP A 40 24.15 1.98 23.72
N ALA A 41 23.54 1.04 24.45
CA ALA A 41 22.14 0.68 24.24
C ALA A 41 21.18 1.86 24.47
N GLU A 42 21.44 2.70 25.46
CA GLU A 42 20.60 3.86 25.81
C GLU A 42 20.61 4.89 24.68
N LYS A 43 21.79 5.25 24.17
CA LYS A 43 21.93 6.15 23.02
C LYS A 43 21.31 5.57 21.74
N TRP A 44 21.32 4.25 21.57
CA TRP A 44 20.60 3.62 20.46
C TRP A 44 19.08 3.75 20.59
N PHE A 45 18.53 3.64 21.80
CA PHE A 45 17.10 3.87 22.03
C PHE A 45 16.72 5.33 21.76
N GLU A 46 17.51 6.29 22.25
CA GLU A 46 17.29 7.72 22.00
C GLU A 46 17.32 8.05 20.50
N GLU A 47 18.32 7.55 19.77
CA GLU A 47 18.44 7.78 18.33
C GLU A 47 17.31 7.10 17.55
N ALA A 48 16.88 5.91 17.97
CA ALA A 48 15.74 5.23 17.37
C ALA A 48 14.44 6.01 17.59
N GLU A 49 14.18 6.49 18.80
CA GLU A 49 13.00 7.30 19.13
C GLU A 49 13.01 8.61 18.33
N ARG A 50 14.15 9.31 18.28
CA ARG A 50 14.31 10.54 17.50
C ARG A 50 13.98 10.31 16.02
N ARG A 51 14.47 9.22 15.43
CA ARG A 51 14.18 8.86 14.03
C ARG A 51 12.73 8.44 13.82
N GLN A 52 12.14 7.68 14.75
CA GLN A 52 10.72 7.29 14.68
C GLN A 52 9.81 8.51 14.72
N LYS A 53 10.08 9.46 15.61
CA LYS A 53 9.32 10.72 15.71
C LYS A 53 9.44 11.57 14.44
N ALA A 54 10.67 11.81 13.96
CA ALA A 54 10.89 12.56 12.73
C ALA A 54 10.19 11.91 11.53
N ARG A 55 10.16 10.57 11.49
CA ARG A 55 9.46 9.81 10.45
C ARG A 55 7.93 9.95 10.56
N ALA A 56 7.37 9.85 11.76
CA ALA A 56 5.95 10.04 12.01
C ALA A 56 5.46 11.45 11.64
N GLU A 57 6.28 12.48 11.85
CA GLU A 57 5.95 13.87 11.50
C GLU A 57 6.08 14.18 10.00
N THR A 58 6.83 13.37 9.24
CA THR A 58 7.11 13.62 7.80
C THR A 58 6.36 12.69 6.86
N GLU A 59 5.78 11.61 7.35
CA GLU A 59 5.03 10.67 6.53
C GLU A 59 3.54 10.94 6.56
N ASP A 60 2.95 10.97 5.36
CA ASP A 60 1.51 11.02 5.17
C ASP A 60 0.88 9.66 5.51
N VAL A 61 0.79 9.29 6.78
CA VAL A 61 0.11 8.07 7.24
C VAL A 61 -0.83 8.43 8.37
N TYR A 62 -2.12 8.42 8.05
CA TYR A 62 -3.20 8.52 9.02
C TYR A 62 -3.82 7.13 9.23
N ASP A 63 -4.54 6.95 10.35
CA ASP A 63 -5.31 5.72 10.64
C ASP A 63 -6.83 5.99 10.75
N TYR A 64 -7.21 7.27 10.84
CA TYR A 64 -8.59 7.72 10.99
C TYR A 64 -8.83 9.04 10.25
N ALA A 65 -10.01 9.20 9.67
CA ALA A 65 -10.52 10.51 9.28
C ALA A 65 -12.03 10.64 9.52
N LYS A 66 -12.45 11.88 9.72
CA LYS A 66 -13.85 12.30 9.68
C LYS A 66 -14.07 13.10 8.39
N ILE A 67 -15.02 12.67 7.56
CA ILE A 67 -15.37 13.34 6.31
C ILE A 67 -16.84 13.75 6.42
N GLU A 68 -17.16 15.02 6.16
CA GLU A 68 -18.51 15.57 6.32
C GLU A 68 -18.98 16.18 5.01
N LEU A 69 -20.12 15.73 4.52
CA LEU A 69 -20.74 16.18 3.29
C LEU A 69 -22.16 16.64 3.56
N VAL A 70 -22.53 17.79 3.00
CA VAL A 70 -23.90 18.33 3.07
C VAL A 70 -24.56 18.15 1.71
N SER A 71 -25.75 17.52 1.70
CA SER A 71 -26.42 17.18 0.44
C SER A 71 -27.93 17.01 0.60
N ASP A 72 -28.68 17.46 -0.40
CA ASP A 72 -30.14 17.26 -0.54
C ASP A 72 -30.50 15.96 -1.29
N ARG A 73 -29.49 15.19 -1.67
CA ARG A 73 -29.58 13.96 -2.46
C ARG A 73 -28.51 12.96 -2.03
N PRO A 74 -28.61 11.67 -2.40
CA PRO A 74 -27.56 10.70 -2.11
C PRO A 74 -26.20 11.14 -2.65
N VAL A 75 -25.16 10.91 -1.85
CA VAL A 75 -23.76 11.19 -2.17
C VAL A 75 -23.18 9.99 -2.92
N CYS A 76 -22.54 10.22 -4.05
CA CYS A 76 -21.92 9.17 -4.86
C CYS A 76 -20.39 9.23 -4.74
N ILE A 77 -19.78 8.21 -4.14
CA ILE A 77 -18.32 8.11 -3.99
C ILE A 77 -17.79 6.95 -4.81
N GLY A 78 -16.81 7.22 -5.66
CA GLY A 78 -16.09 6.20 -6.40
C GLY A 78 -15.03 5.50 -5.55
N ILE A 79 -14.96 4.18 -5.58
CA ILE A 79 -13.90 3.39 -4.94
C ILE A 79 -13.06 2.73 -6.02
N THR A 80 -11.85 3.25 -6.23
CA THR A 80 -10.98 2.87 -7.35
C THR A 80 -9.53 2.76 -6.89
N GLY A 81 -8.75 1.89 -7.49
CA GLY A 81 -7.33 1.71 -7.23
C GLY A 81 -6.78 0.67 -8.20
N ASP A 82 -5.57 0.18 -7.93
CA ASP A 82 -4.91 -0.83 -8.77
C ASP A 82 -4.93 -0.38 -10.25
N TRP A 83 -4.57 0.89 -10.50
CA TRP A 83 -4.50 1.43 -11.86
C TRP A 83 -3.29 0.90 -12.60
N HIS A 84 -2.19 0.63 -11.87
CA HIS A 84 -0.91 0.16 -12.42
C HIS A 84 -0.44 0.98 -13.62
N LEU A 85 -0.46 2.31 -13.49
CA LEU A 85 0.08 3.20 -14.52
C LEU A 85 1.55 2.80 -14.78
N GLY A 86 1.87 2.49 -16.04
CA GLY A 86 3.16 1.93 -16.46
C GLY A 86 3.12 0.44 -16.84
N SER A 87 2.02 -0.25 -16.56
CA SER A 87 1.76 -1.63 -16.98
C SER A 87 0.69 -1.71 -18.07
N THR A 88 0.41 -2.91 -18.58
CA THR A 88 -0.60 -3.15 -19.62
C THR A 88 -2.00 -3.00 -19.04
N ILE A 89 -2.66 -1.87 -19.32
CA ILE A 89 -3.95 -1.48 -18.73
C ILE A 89 -5.01 -1.18 -19.79
N ASP A 90 -6.28 -1.18 -19.40
CA ASP A 90 -7.41 -0.65 -20.19
C ASP A 90 -7.46 0.88 -20.08
N THR A 91 -6.70 1.56 -20.94
CA THR A 91 -6.59 3.03 -20.93
C THR A 91 -7.91 3.72 -21.25
N GLU A 92 -8.75 3.13 -22.09
CA GLU A 92 -10.04 3.73 -22.48
C GLU A 92 -11.03 3.68 -21.31
N MET A 93 -11.09 2.55 -20.60
CA MET A 93 -11.92 2.43 -19.40
C MET A 93 -11.42 3.37 -18.29
N LEU A 94 -10.11 3.42 -18.04
CA LEU A 94 -9.56 4.33 -17.03
C LEU A 94 -9.85 5.79 -17.38
N LYS A 95 -9.63 6.19 -18.64
CA LYS A 95 -9.91 7.56 -19.11
C LYS A 95 -11.38 7.93 -18.93
N ARG A 96 -12.30 7.03 -19.28
CA ARG A 96 -13.74 7.22 -19.07
C ARG A 96 -14.08 7.40 -17.60
N ASP A 97 -13.60 6.52 -16.73
CA ASP A 97 -13.89 6.59 -15.30
C ASP A 97 -13.27 7.85 -14.68
N VAL A 98 -12.07 8.26 -15.11
CA VAL A 98 -11.42 9.53 -14.72
C VAL A 98 -12.25 10.74 -15.11
N ASP A 99 -12.79 10.78 -16.33
CA ASP A 99 -13.68 11.86 -16.78
C ASP A 99 -14.95 11.93 -15.91
N ILE A 100 -15.54 10.78 -15.57
CA ILE A 100 -16.70 10.72 -14.68
C ILE A 100 -16.34 11.21 -13.27
N MET A 101 -15.19 10.78 -12.72
CA MET A 101 -14.70 11.20 -11.40
C MET A 101 -14.51 12.71 -11.32
N ALA A 102 -13.96 13.32 -12.36
CA ALA A 102 -13.70 14.76 -12.43
C ALA A 102 -15.00 15.56 -12.65
N ASN A 103 -15.77 15.18 -13.67
CA ASN A 103 -16.71 16.09 -14.31
C ASN A 103 -18.18 15.74 -14.08
N HIS A 104 -18.52 14.52 -13.65
CA HIS A 104 -19.92 14.15 -13.52
C HIS A 104 -20.58 14.92 -12.36
N PRO A 105 -21.69 15.65 -12.59
CA PRO A 105 -22.23 16.61 -11.61
C PRO A 105 -22.73 15.94 -10.33
N LEU A 106 -23.10 14.67 -10.41
CA LEU A 106 -23.62 13.91 -9.27
C LEU A 106 -22.57 12.99 -8.61
N VAL A 107 -21.33 12.99 -9.09
CA VAL A 107 -20.24 12.39 -8.32
C VAL A 107 -19.89 13.38 -7.22
N SER A 108 -19.75 12.91 -5.99
CA SER A 108 -19.38 13.73 -4.84
C SER A 108 -17.89 13.66 -4.56
N GLY A 109 -17.27 12.51 -4.81
CA GLY A 109 -15.82 12.36 -4.73
C GLY A 109 -15.36 10.92 -4.90
N VAL A 110 -14.10 10.66 -4.57
CA VAL A 110 -13.44 9.37 -4.78
C VAL A 110 -12.53 8.98 -3.62
N PHE A 111 -12.48 7.69 -3.35
CA PHE A 111 -11.46 7.03 -2.52
C PHE A 111 -10.52 6.24 -3.44
N LEU A 112 -9.22 6.50 -3.27
CA LEU A 112 -8.16 5.91 -4.08
C LEU A 112 -7.48 4.79 -3.28
N MET A 113 -7.51 3.57 -3.79
CA MET A 113 -7.19 2.34 -3.03
C MET A 113 -5.75 1.87 -3.16
N GLY A 114 -4.81 2.73 -3.58
CA GLY A 114 -3.42 2.36 -3.76
C GLY A 114 -3.15 1.68 -5.10
N ASP A 115 -1.87 1.38 -5.33
CA ASP A 115 -1.32 0.85 -6.59
C ASP A 115 -1.79 1.66 -7.82
N LEU A 116 -1.78 2.99 -7.69
CA LEU A 116 -2.09 3.89 -8.80
C LEU A 116 -0.97 3.85 -9.85
N THR A 117 0.28 3.74 -9.41
CA THR A 117 1.43 3.49 -10.29
C THR A 117 1.89 2.05 -10.13
N ASP A 118 2.37 1.43 -11.21
CA ASP A 118 2.84 0.05 -11.12
C ASP A 118 4.15 -0.07 -10.34
N SER A 119 5.11 0.83 -10.50
CA SER A 119 6.29 1.12 -9.64
C SER A 119 6.94 -0.02 -8.80
N ALA A 120 6.74 -1.29 -9.19
CA ALA A 120 7.22 -2.47 -8.50
C ALA A 120 8.69 -2.63 -8.83
N ASN A 121 9.53 -2.72 -7.80
CA ASN A 121 10.98 -2.64 -7.98
C ASN A 121 11.72 -3.82 -7.32
N PHE A 122 11.01 -4.90 -6.98
CA PHE A 122 11.59 -6.01 -6.22
C PHE A 122 12.35 -7.02 -7.09
N ASN A 123 12.15 -7.01 -8.42
CA ASN A 123 12.88 -7.87 -9.34
C ASN A 123 13.10 -7.18 -10.71
N PRO A 124 14.30 -6.62 -10.99
CA PRO A 124 14.60 -6.01 -12.28
C PRO A 124 14.49 -6.96 -13.48
N ALA A 125 14.51 -8.28 -13.25
CA ALA A 125 14.36 -9.28 -14.32
C ALA A 125 12.90 -9.49 -14.75
N GLN A 126 11.94 -8.91 -14.03
CA GLN A 126 10.49 -8.97 -14.30
C GLN A 126 9.88 -7.56 -14.40
N ASP A 127 10.73 -6.55 -14.68
CA ASP A 127 10.28 -5.17 -14.85
C ASP A 127 9.70 -5.00 -16.25
N GLU A 128 8.40 -5.23 -16.36
CA GLU A 128 7.62 -5.03 -17.60
C GLU A 128 7.19 -3.56 -17.80
N ALA A 129 7.61 -2.64 -16.91
CA ALA A 129 7.15 -1.26 -16.98
C ALA A 129 7.69 -0.55 -18.23
N PHE A 130 6.78 -0.03 -19.06
CA PHE A 130 7.17 0.75 -20.25
C PHE A 130 7.31 2.25 -19.97
N LEU A 131 6.94 2.69 -18.75
CA LEU A 131 7.17 4.04 -18.26
C LEU A 131 8.15 4.00 -17.10
N SER A 132 9.07 4.96 -17.06
CA SER A 132 9.92 5.17 -15.90
C SER A 132 9.10 5.54 -14.66
N LEU A 133 9.68 5.34 -13.47
CA LEU A 133 9.01 5.67 -12.20
C LEU A 133 8.57 7.15 -12.12
N GLU A 134 9.31 8.05 -12.77
CA GLU A 134 8.96 9.48 -12.80
C GLU A 134 7.86 9.79 -13.81
N GLU A 135 7.82 9.11 -14.96
CA GLU A 135 6.72 9.23 -15.92
C GLU A 135 5.41 8.68 -15.33
N GLN A 136 5.47 7.54 -14.62
CA GLN A 136 4.32 6.99 -13.92
C GLN A 136 3.80 7.98 -12.86
N ARG A 137 4.70 8.59 -12.06
CA ARG A 137 4.35 9.61 -11.07
C ARG A 137 3.75 10.85 -11.73
N ALA A 138 4.35 11.34 -12.81
CA ALA A 138 3.87 12.51 -13.53
C ALA A 138 2.47 12.26 -14.12
N TRP A 139 2.24 11.06 -14.67
CA TRP A 139 0.93 10.67 -15.18
C TRP A 139 -0.11 10.56 -14.06
N MET A 140 0.24 9.92 -12.94
CA MET A 140 -0.61 9.86 -11.74
C MET A 140 -1.00 11.27 -11.27
N LEU A 141 -0.03 12.16 -11.08
CA LEU A 141 -0.29 13.54 -10.64
C LEU A 141 -1.16 14.31 -11.64
N SER A 142 -0.94 14.13 -12.93
CA SER A 142 -1.76 14.75 -13.99
C SER A 142 -3.23 14.30 -13.91
N ILE A 143 -3.47 13.00 -13.70
CA ILE A 143 -4.84 12.48 -13.51
C ILE A 143 -5.46 13.03 -12.22
N LEU A 144 -4.73 13.01 -11.10
CA LEU A 144 -5.24 13.50 -9.82
C LEU A 144 -5.53 15.01 -9.84
N ASP A 145 -4.70 15.79 -10.51
CA ASP A 145 -4.95 17.21 -10.74
C ASP A 145 -6.18 17.45 -11.62
N TYR A 146 -6.40 16.59 -12.63
CA TYR A 146 -7.59 16.65 -13.49
C TYR A 146 -8.87 16.29 -12.74
N ILE A 147 -8.83 15.30 -11.85
CA ILE A 147 -9.93 14.96 -10.93
C ILE A 147 -10.21 16.13 -9.98
N GLY A 148 -9.16 16.80 -9.51
CA GLY A 148 -9.25 17.98 -8.66
C GLY A 148 -9.36 17.63 -7.18
N LYS A 149 -8.76 18.48 -6.35
CA LYS A 149 -8.68 18.27 -4.89
C LYS A 149 -10.04 18.11 -4.22
N ASP A 150 -11.05 18.85 -4.67
CA ASP A 150 -12.40 18.84 -4.08
C ASP A 150 -13.14 17.51 -4.34
N ARG A 151 -12.64 16.68 -5.26
CA ARG A 151 -13.17 15.34 -5.56
C ARG A 151 -12.39 14.24 -4.85
N ILE A 152 -11.16 14.48 -4.42
CA ILE A 152 -10.32 13.46 -3.79
C ILE A 152 -10.61 13.49 -2.28
N LEU A 153 -11.34 12.49 -1.79
CA LEU A 153 -11.78 12.48 -0.39
C LEU A 153 -10.84 11.68 0.51
N ALA A 154 -10.16 10.67 -0.03
CA ALA A 154 -9.17 9.89 0.69
C ALA A 154 -8.31 9.04 -0.25
N MET A 155 -7.13 8.67 0.24
CA MET A 155 -6.15 7.84 -0.46
C MET A 155 -5.63 6.73 0.46
N TRP A 156 -5.34 5.56 -0.08
CA TRP A 156 -4.61 4.47 0.57
C TRP A 156 -3.34 4.20 -0.19
N LYS A 157 -2.26 3.92 0.53
CA LYS A 157 -1.01 3.47 -0.06
C LYS A 157 -1.05 1.98 -0.36
N GLY A 158 -0.60 1.60 -1.55
CA GLY A 158 -0.50 0.21 -1.98
C GLY A 158 0.90 -0.38 -1.84
N ASN A 159 1.10 -1.61 -2.32
CA ASN A 159 2.43 -2.23 -2.27
C ASN A 159 3.36 -1.76 -3.39
N HIS A 160 2.82 -1.46 -4.56
CA HIS A 160 3.57 -1.00 -5.73
C HIS A 160 4.07 0.44 -5.53
N ASP A 161 3.22 1.32 -5.01
CA ASP A 161 3.45 2.78 -4.93
C ASP A 161 3.88 3.28 -3.53
N HIS A 162 4.06 2.36 -2.57
CA HIS A 162 4.65 2.64 -1.27
C HIS A 162 5.58 1.53 -0.77
N LYS A 163 5.07 0.31 -0.55
CA LYS A 163 5.82 -0.73 0.18
C LYS A 163 7.15 -1.10 -0.49
N TRP A 164 7.13 -1.29 -1.80
CA TRP A 164 8.31 -1.71 -2.56
C TRP A 164 9.16 -0.52 -2.97
N GLU A 165 8.53 0.54 -3.47
CA GLU A 165 9.23 1.77 -3.88
C GLU A 165 10.09 2.37 -2.75
N ARG A 166 9.56 2.41 -1.53
CA ARG A 166 10.21 3.01 -0.37
C ARG A 166 11.60 2.44 -0.06
N LYS A 167 11.92 1.23 -0.52
CA LYS A 167 13.27 0.67 -0.37
C LYS A 167 14.35 1.47 -1.12
N ASN A 168 13.96 2.23 -2.14
CA ASN A 168 14.86 3.04 -2.97
C ASN A 168 14.64 4.56 -2.81
N GLY A 169 13.78 5.00 -1.89
CA GLY A 169 13.54 6.44 -1.68
C GLY A 169 12.25 6.76 -0.95
N ILE A 170 11.59 7.82 -1.41
CA ILE A 170 10.36 8.37 -0.84
C ILE A 170 9.18 7.82 -1.65
N SER A 171 8.10 7.41 -0.97
CA SER A 171 6.88 6.89 -1.60
C SER A 171 6.26 7.88 -2.60
N LYS A 172 5.63 7.36 -3.66
CA LYS A 172 4.87 8.17 -4.62
C LYS A 172 3.73 8.97 -3.97
N TYR A 173 3.34 8.64 -2.74
CA TYR A 173 2.30 9.37 -2.01
C TYR A 173 2.82 10.56 -1.20
N ALA A 174 4.14 10.77 -1.15
CA ALA A 174 4.69 11.87 -0.37
C ALA A 174 4.21 13.23 -0.89
N GLY A 175 3.64 14.01 0.03
CA GLY A 175 3.10 15.34 -0.21
C GLY A 175 1.69 15.35 -0.79
N LEU A 176 1.09 14.18 -1.06
CA LEU A 176 -0.26 14.13 -1.63
C LEU A 176 -1.32 14.60 -0.63
N SER A 177 -1.15 14.30 0.66
CA SER A 177 -2.10 14.74 1.69
C SER A 177 -2.22 16.27 1.71
N LYS A 178 -1.07 16.95 1.64
CA LYS A 178 -0.96 18.40 1.59
C LYS A 178 -1.45 18.98 0.26
N ARG A 179 -1.16 18.32 -0.86
CA ARG A 179 -1.52 18.81 -2.21
C ARG A 179 -3.03 18.77 -2.44
N TYR A 180 -3.69 17.69 -2.03
CA TYR A 180 -5.11 17.47 -2.28
C TYR A 180 -5.99 17.70 -1.04
N GLU A 181 -5.41 18.13 0.08
CA GLU A 181 -6.12 18.39 1.34
C GLU A 181 -6.96 17.18 1.82
N ALA A 182 -6.44 15.97 1.55
CA ALA A 182 -7.12 14.70 1.79
C ALA A 182 -6.23 13.74 2.59
N PRO A 183 -6.79 12.89 3.47
CA PRO A 183 -6.00 11.92 4.23
C PRO A 183 -5.39 10.85 3.31
N VAL A 184 -4.14 10.51 3.59
CA VAL A 184 -3.46 9.36 2.99
C VAL A 184 -3.23 8.30 4.08
N PHE A 185 -3.87 7.15 3.90
CA PHE A 185 -3.85 6.04 4.84
C PHE A 185 -2.81 4.98 4.44
N TYR A 186 -2.34 4.21 5.42
CA TYR A 186 -1.56 3.00 5.16
C TYR A 186 -1.99 1.88 6.10
N GLY A 187 -2.20 0.68 5.56
CA GLY A 187 -2.80 -0.42 6.31
C GLY A 187 -4.31 -0.28 6.42
N SER A 188 -4.89 -0.79 7.52
CA SER A 188 -6.33 -0.68 7.78
C SER A 188 -6.63 0.65 8.46
N ALA A 189 -7.48 1.46 7.85
CA ALA A 189 -7.88 2.76 8.36
C ALA A 189 -9.39 2.90 8.43
N PHE A 190 -9.84 3.78 9.32
CA PHE A 190 -11.26 4.00 9.60
C PHE A 190 -11.71 5.38 9.12
N VAL A 191 -12.90 5.44 8.55
CA VAL A 191 -13.51 6.70 8.11
C VAL A 191 -14.91 6.79 8.71
N ASP A 192 -15.15 7.84 9.48
CA ASP A 192 -16.52 8.27 9.76
C ASP A 192 -16.95 9.22 8.64
N LEU A 193 -17.82 8.73 7.75
CA LEU A 193 -18.41 9.53 6.68
C LEU A 193 -19.78 10.03 7.12
N TYR A 194 -19.92 11.33 7.33
CA TYR A 194 -21.19 11.98 7.61
C TYR A 194 -21.78 12.52 6.31
N VAL A 195 -23.02 12.12 6.00
CA VAL A 195 -23.87 12.79 5.02
C VAL A 195 -25.00 13.45 5.78
N ASN A 196 -24.98 14.77 5.90
CA ASN A 196 -25.78 15.52 6.87
C ASN A 196 -25.58 14.91 8.29
N ASP A 197 -26.65 14.47 8.94
CA ASP A 197 -26.61 13.85 10.27
C ASP A 197 -26.42 12.32 10.24
N VAL A 198 -26.30 11.71 9.05
CA VAL A 198 -26.17 10.25 8.90
C VAL A 198 -24.69 9.85 8.90
N ASN A 199 -24.24 9.16 9.96
CA ASN A 199 -22.89 8.59 10.02
C ASN A 199 -22.83 7.18 9.41
N TYR A 200 -21.97 7.02 8.42
CA TYR A 200 -21.50 5.74 7.87
C TYR A 200 -20.09 5.43 8.36
N ARG A 201 -19.95 4.29 9.05
CA ARG A 201 -18.67 3.82 9.60
C ARG A 201 -17.99 2.91 8.61
N LEU A 202 -16.87 3.36 8.07
CA LEU A 202 -16.17 2.67 7.00
C LEU A 202 -14.81 2.17 7.46
N MET A 203 -14.37 1.06 6.89
CA MET A 203 -13.00 0.57 7.01
C MET A 203 -12.43 0.35 5.62
N GLY A 204 -11.31 1.01 5.33
CA GLY A 204 -10.59 0.88 4.07
C GLY A 204 -9.20 0.33 4.29
N SER A 205 -8.72 -0.48 3.34
CA SER A 205 -7.30 -0.81 3.23
C SER A 205 -6.95 -1.12 1.79
N HIS A 206 -5.76 -0.79 1.30
CA HIS A 206 -5.33 -1.32 0.01
C HIS A 206 -5.40 -2.86 0.00
N ARG A 207 -4.88 -3.51 1.06
CA ARG A 207 -4.90 -4.97 1.22
C ARG A 207 -5.51 -5.39 2.55
N LEU A 208 -6.59 -6.15 2.48
CA LEU A 208 -7.15 -6.88 3.62
C LEU A 208 -6.67 -8.34 3.65
N MET A 209 -6.74 -8.92 4.85
CA MET A 209 -6.34 -10.30 5.10
C MET A 209 -7.42 -11.30 4.68
N GLY A 210 -7.00 -12.50 4.26
CA GLY A 210 -7.88 -13.58 3.78
C GLY A 210 -8.06 -13.59 2.26
N SER A 211 -8.50 -14.72 1.71
CA SER A 211 -8.83 -14.88 0.28
C SER A 211 -9.86 -16.00 0.10
N SER A 212 -10.53 -16.03 -1.05
CA SER A 212 -11.47 -17.10 -1.41
C SER A 212 -11.48 -17.36 -2.92
N ILE A 213 -11.67 -18.62 -3.30
CA ILE A 213 -11.90 -19.01 -4.69
C ILE A 213 -13.34 -18.75 -5.14
N TYR A 214 -14.30 -18.64 -4.20
CA TYR A 214 -15.73 -18.52 -4.47
C TYR A 214 -16.27 -17.09 -4.36
N ASN A 215 -15.64 -16.25 -3.55
CA ASN A 215 -16.11 -14.90 -3.28
C ASN A 215 -14.95 -13.91 -3.34
N ASN A 216 -14.93 -13.09 -4.39
CA ASN A 216 -13.93 -12.04 -4.56
C ASN A 216 -13.95 -11.04 -3.39
N ALA A 217 -15.11 -10.75 -2.80
CA ALA A 217 -15.26 -9.84 -1.65
C ALA A 217 -14.89 -10.45 -0.29
N HIS A 218 -14.36 -11.68 -0.24
CA HIS A 218 -14.06 -12.37 1.01
C HIS A 218 -13.17 -11.60 2.00
N PRO A 219 -12.09 -10.90 1.57
CA PRO A 219 -11.26 -10.14 2.50
C PRO A 219 -12.06 -9.05 3.24
N ALA A 220 -12.92 -8.32 2.52
CA ALA A 220 -13.79 -7.30 3.09
C ALA A 220 -14.88 -7.89 4.01
N VAL A 221 -15.48 -9.04 3.62
CA VAL A 221 -16.43 -9.77 4.49
C VAL A 221 -15.76 -10.23 5.79
N ARG A 222 -14.50 -10.67 5.73
CA ARG A 222 -13.71 -11.01 6.92
C ARG A 222 -13.45 -9.79 7.80
N GLY A 223 -13.22 -8.62 7.20
CA GLY A 223 -13.05 -7.35 7.94
C GLY A 223 -14.20 -7.06 8.91
N HIS A 224 -15.46 -7.28 8.49
CA HIS A 224 -16.64 -7.15 9.38
C HIS A 224 -16.67 -8.11 10.56
N ARG A 225 -15.94 -9.23 10.49
CA ARG A 225 -15.81 -10.19 11.60
C ARG A 225 -14.72 -9.79 12.58
N GLU A 226 -13.70 -9.07 12.11
CA GLU A 226 -12.60 -8.58 12.94
C GLU A 226 -12.96 -7.26 13.61
N VAL A 227 -13.72 -6.41 12.93
CA VAL A 227 -14.15 -5.11 13.44
C VAL A 227 -15.67 -5.01 13.31
N GLN A 228 -16.33 -4.98 14.46
CA GLN A 228 -17.79 -4.89 14.54
C GLN A 228 -18.27 -3.43 14.41
N GLY A 229 -19.52 -3.25 13.95
CA GLY A 229 -20.16 -1.94 13.85
C GLY A 229 -19.82 -1.14 12.59
N LEU A 230 -19.08 -1.72 11.63
CA LEU A 230 -18.79 -1.13 10.32
C LEU A 230 -19.96 -1.31 9.36
N ASP A 231 -20.30 -0.28 8.60
CA ASP A 231 -21.34 -0.32 7.57
C ASP A 231 -20.79 -0.79 6.23
N LEU A 232 -19.58 -0.36 5.86
CA LEU A 232 -18.89 -0.75 4.63
C LEU A 232 -17.42 -1.06 4.91
N VAL A 233 -16.94 -2.19 4.41
CA VAL A 233 -15.52 -2.53 4.34
C VAL A 233 -15.11 -2.58 2.88
N PHE A 234 -14.00 -1.94 2.52
CA PHE A 234 -13.53 -1.90 1.15
C PHE A 234 -12.01 -2.06 1.03
N ALA A 235 -11.56 -2.70 -0.05
CA ALA A 235 -10.14 -2.87 -0.37
C ALA A 235 -9.85 -2.99 -1.87
N GLY A 236 -8.58 -2.98 -2.25
CA GLY A 236 -8.09 -3.22 -3.62
C GLY A 236 -7.19 -4.47 -3.69
N HIS A 237 -6.00 -4.33 -4.26
CA HIS A 237 -4.85 -5.26 -4.21
C HIS A 237 -4.99 -6.57 -4.98
N THR A 238 -6.14 -7.24 -4.87
CA THR A 238 -6.29 -8.60 -5.42
C THR A 238 -6.62 -8.62 -6.91
N HIS A 239 -6.93 -7.46 -7.48
CA HIS A 239 -7.39 -7.25 -8.86
C HIS A 239 -8.71 -7.96 -9.19
N ARG A 240 -9.31 -8.63 -8.21
CA ARG A 240 -10.55 -9.38 -8.34
C ARG A 240 -11.70 -8.54 -7.83
N LYS A 241 -12.33 -7.82 -8.77
CA LYS A 241 -13.52 -7.03 -8.50
C LYS A 241 -14.62 -7.87 -7.86
N GLY A 242 -15.19 -7.40 -6.76
CA GLY A 242 -16.21 -8.14 -6.04
C GLY A 242 -17.00 -7.29 -5.06
N PHE A 243 -18.26 -7.67 -4.86
CA PHE A 243 -19.15 -7.02 -3.91
C PHE A 243 -20.02 -8.07 -3.20
N SER A 244 -20.32 -7.83 -1.92
CA SER A 244 -21.28 -8.59 -1.14
C SER A 244 -22.03 -7.67 -0.19
N GLU A 245 -23.33 -7.89 -0.05
CA GLU A 245 -24.15 -7.34 1.03
C GLU A 245 -24.70 -8.48 1.88
N GLN A 246 -24.69 -8.31 3.21
CA GLN A 246 -25.14 -9.34 4.14
C GLN A 246 -25.84 -8.72 5.35
N PRO A 247 -27.03 -9.21 5.73
CA PRO A 247 -27.63 -8.85 6.99
C PRO A 247 -26.84 -9.49 8.13
N VAL A 248 -26.43 -8.69 9.10
CA VAL A 248 -25.78 -9.17 10.33
C VAL A 248 -26.74 -9.01 11.51
N LYS A 249 -26.74 -10.01 12.39
CA LYS A 249 -27.48 -9.95 13.65
C LYS A 249 -26.66 -9.19 14.68
N GLU A 250 -27.33 -8.31 15.40
CA GLU A 250 -26.83 -7.64 16.60
C GLU A 250 -27.82 -7.91 17.75
N PHE A 251 -27.50 -7.46 18.97
CA PHE A 251 -28.38 -7.66 20.12
C PHE A 251 -29.76 -7.03 19.86
N ASN A 252 -30.79 -7.87 19.67
CA ASN A 252 -32.18 -7.52 19.36
C ASN A 252 -32.41 -6.70 18.08
N LYS A 253 -31.45 -6.68 17.15
CA LYS A 253 -31.61 -5.99 15.86
C LYS A 253 -30.82 -6.68 14.76
N SER A 254 -31.06 -6.26 13.52
CA SER A 254 -30.22 -6.62 12.38
C SER A 254 -29.96 -5.40 11.54
N ARG A 255 -28.80 -5.36 10.88
CA ARG A 255 -28.48 -4.32 9.91
C ARG A 255 -27.80 -4.92 8.69
N MET A 256 -27.87 -4.21 7.57
CA MET A 256 -27.12 -4.57 6.38
C MET A 256 -25.66 -4.12 6.52
N THR A 257 -24.75 -4.94 6.03
CA THR A 257 -23.32 -4.61 5.90
C THR A 257 -22.89 -4.82 4.46
N TYR A 258 -21.92 -4.03 4.03
CA TYR A 258 -21.47 -4.00 2.64
C TYR A 258 -19.97 -4.29 2.60
N SER A 259 -19.55 -5.11 1.65
CA SER A 259 -18.16 -5.54 1.48
C SER A 259 -17.79 -5.40 0.02
N LEU A 260 -16.68 -4.72 -0.26
CA LEU A 260 -16.27 -4.38 -1.61
C LEU A 260 -14.77 -4.60 -1.82
N MET A 261 -14.43 -5.18 -2.97
CA MET A 261 -13.08 -5.17 -3.51
C MET A 261 -13.14 -4.40 -4.82
N SER A 262 -12.39 -3.29 -4.92
CA SER A 262 -12.23 -2.59 -6.18
C SER A 262 -11.61 -3.53 -7.22
N GLY A 263 -11.98 -3.33 -8.48
CA GLY A 263 -11.27 -3.96 -9.58
C GLY A 263 -9.96 -3.26 -9.86
N THR A 264 -9.36 -3.65 -10.97
CA THR A 264 -8.14 -3.06 -11.53
C THR A 264 -8.41 -2.56 -12.93
N TYR A 265 -7.50 -1.75 -13.46
CA TYR A 265 -7.43 -1.46 -14.90
C TYR A 265 -6.34 -2.29 -15.59
N GLN A 266 -5.50 -3.01 -14.83
CA GLN A 266 -4.46 -3.88 -15.37
C GLN A 266 -5.07 -5.12 -16.02
N LEU A 267 -4.74 -5.32 -17.29
CA LEU A 267 -5.24 -6.44 -18.07
C LEU A 267 -4.48 -7.73 -17.77
N GLU A 268 -3.16 -7.62 -17.65
CA GLU A 268 -2.25 -8.74 -17.37
C GLU A 268 -0.88 -8.20 -16.93
N ASN A 269 -0.09 -9.10 -16.33
CA ASN A 269 1.34 -8.95 -16.08
C ASN A 269 2.00 -10.34 -16.05
N GLU A 270 3.33 -10.40 -16.04
CA GLU A 270 4.12 -11.64 -15.95
C GLU A 270 3.67 -12.54 -14.80
N PHE A 271 3.48 -11.99 -13.59
CA PHE A 271 3.05 -12.75 -12.42
C PHE A 271 1.70 -13.47 -12.63
N THR A 272 0.72 -12.78 -13.22
CA THR A 272 -0.60 -13.34 -13.51
C THR A 272 -0.52 -14.45 -14.55
N LYS A 273 0.33 -14.28 -15.58
CA LYS A 273 0.59 -15.30 -16.60
C LYS A 273 1.23 -16.56 -15.98
N ASP A 274 2.26 -16.37 -15.16
CA ASP A 274 2.95 -17.47 -14.45
C ASP A 274 2.05 -18.18 -13.44
N SER A 275 1.11 -17.44 -12.85
CA SER A 275 0.12 -17.98 -11.91
C SER A 275 -1.07 -18.67 -12.59
N GLY A 276 -1.07 -18.77 -13.93
CA GLY A 276 -2.11 -19.45 -14.71
C GLY A 276 -3.40 -18.65 -14.87
N TYR A 277 -3.39 -17.34 -14.60
CA TYR A 277 -4.52 -16.47 -14.89
C TYR A 277 -4.53 -16.05 -16.36
N ARG A 278 -5.74 -15.92 -16.91
CA ARG A 278 -5.93 -15.33 -18.24
C ARG A 278 -5.94 -13.80 -18.13
N LYS A 279 -5.70 -13.12 -19.25
CA LYS A 279 -5.95 -11.68 -19.39
C LYS A 279 -7.35 -11.27 -18.92
N GLN A 280 -7.43 -10.31 -18.02
CA GLN A 280 -8.68 -9.78 -17.49
C GLN A 280 -9.42 -8.95 -18.54
N SER A 281 -10.76 -8.96 -18.50
CA SER A 281 -11.57 -8.16 -19.42
C SER A 281 -12.98 -7.90 -18.92
N GLY A 282 -13.62 -6.87 -19.49
CA GLY A 282 -15.04 -6.59 -19.26
C GLY A 282 -15.36 -6.34 -17.79
N ALA A 283 -16.30 -7.12 -17.24
CA ALA A 283 -16.81 -6.92 -15.87
C ALA A 283 -15.79 -7.19 -14.75
N GLU A 284 -14.64 -7.79 -15.07
CA GLU A 284 -13.53 -8.00 -14.13
C GLU A 284 -12.83 -6.68 -13.78
N LEU A 285 -12.92 -5.68 -14.67
CA LEU A 285 -12.17 -4.44 -14.62
C LEU A 285 -12.94 -3.27 -13.98
N GLY A 286 -12.17 -2.22 -13.70
CA GLY A 286 -12.64 -0.91 -13.30
C GLY A 286 -13.13 -0.83 -11.86
N MET A 287 -13.85 0.24 -11.57
CA MET A 287 -14.20 0.63 -10.21
C MET A 287 -15.65 0.26 -9.82
N TYR A 288 -15.97 0.52 -8.56
CA TYR A 288 -17.34 0.55 -8.05
C TYR A 288 -17.69 1.96 -7.56
N TRP A 289 -18.97 2.28 -7.62
CA TRP A 289 -19.56 3.48 -7.07
C TRP A 289 -20.44 3.12 -5.90
N VAL A 290 -20.34 3.90 -4.83
CA VAL A 290 -21.10 3.72 -3.61
C VAL A 290 -21.96 4.95 -3.40
N LEU A 291 -23.28 4.74 -3.41
CA LEU A 291 -24.26 5.75 -3.06
C LEU A 291 -24.54 5.63 -1.56
N PHE A 292 -24.33 6.73 -0.86
CA PHE A 292 -24.69 6.93 0.54
C PHE A 292 -25.93 7.79 0.59
N ASP A 293 -27.02 7.28 1.16
CA ASP A 293 -28.24 8.06 1.28
C ASP A 293 -28.06 9.23 2.28
N HIS A 294 -28.80 10.31 2.03
CA HIS A 294 -28.64 11.59 2.72
C HIS A 294 -29.60 11.79 3.89
N ALA A 295 -30.61 10.93 4.02
CA ALA A 295 -31.65 11.01 5.05
C ALA A 295 -31.75 9.75 5.91
N THR A 296 -31.41 8.59 5.33
CA THR A 296 -31.48 7.28 5.96
C THR A 296 -30.12 6.58 5.86
N LYS A 297 -29.87 5.62 6.74
CA LYS A 297 -28.60 4.87 6.74
C LYS A 297 -28.63 3.73 5.74
N GLN A 298 -28.63 4.06 4.44
CA GLN A 298 -28.68 3.11 3.33
C GLN A 298 -27.48 3.27 2.40
N ILE A 299 -26.95 2.14 1.93
CA ILE A 299 -25.84 2.09 0.98
C ILE A 299 -26.29 1.31 -0.26
N SER A 300 -25.90 1.79 -1.43
CA SER A 300 -26.04 1.05 -2.69
C SER A 300 -24.72 1.00 -3.43
N VAL A 301 -24.31 -0.18 -3.87
CA VAL A 301 -23.07 -0.40 -4.63
C VAL A 301 -23.38 -0.73 -6.08
N MET A 302 -22.67 -0.10 -7.01
CA MET A 302 -22.96 -0.15 -8.45
C MET A 302 -21.69 -0.13 -9.28
N ASP A 303 -21.68 -0.84 -10.41
CA ASP A 303 -20.71 -0.56 -11.48
C ASP A 303 -20.99 0.80 -12.14
N THR A 304 -20.07 1.27 -12.98
CA THR A 304 -20.18 2.59 -13.63
C THR A 304 -21.45 2.74 -14.47
N ASP A 305 -21.84 1.71 -15.23
CA ASP A 305 -23.01 1.80 -16.11
C ASP A 305 -24.31 1.88 -15.32
N LYS A 306 -24.43 1.10 -14.26
CA LYS A 306 -25.58 1.12 -13.35
C LYS A 306 -25.61 2.41 -12.55
N MET A 307 -24.46 2.94 -12.14
CA MET A 307 -24.35 4.24 -11.48
C MET A 307 -24.90 5.35 -12.39
N ILE A 308 -24.41 5.48 -13.62
CA ILE A 308 -24.87 6.53 -14.56
C ILE A 308 -26.39 6.47 -14.75
N LYS A 309 -26.93 5.28 -15.03
CA LYS A 309 -28.38 5.08 -15.21
C LYS A 309 -29.20 5.43 -13.97
N THR A 310 -28.67 5.15 -12.78
CA THR A 310 -29.35 5.44 -11.52
C THR A 310 -29.28 6.92 -11.18
N MET A 311 -28.11 7.53 -11.35
CA MET A 311 -27.87 8.92 -10.98
C MET A 311 -28.64 9.90 -11.87
N TRP A 312 -28.92 9.56 -13.13
CA TRP A 312 -29.77 10.39 -13.99
C TRP A 312 -31.15 10.71 -13.40
N LYS A 313 -31.69 9.86 -12.52
CA LYS A 313 -32.97 10.12 -11.84
C LYS A 313 -32.89 11.28 -10.84
N TYR A 314 -31.70 11.64 -10.38
CA TYR A 314 -31.46 12.75 -9.46
C TYR A 314 -30.99 14.04 -10.17
N MET A 315 -30.94 14.04 -11.51
CA MET A 315 -30.69 15.25 -12.32
C MET A 315 -31.99 15.95 -12.77
N GLN A 316 -33.14 15.29 -12.57
CA GLN A 316 -34.48 15.80 -12.91
C GLN A 316 -35.11 16.45 -11.69
#